data_AF-A0A1V2P0H4-F1
#
_entry.id   AF-A0A1V2P0H4-F1
#
_cell.length_a   1.000
_cell.length_b   1.000
_cell.length_c   1.000
_cell.angle_alpha   90.00
_cell.angle_beta   90.00
_cell.angle_gamma   90.00
#
_symmetry.space_group_name_H-M   'P 1'
#
loop_
_entity.id
_entity.type
_entity.pdbx_description
1 polymer ?
#
loop_
_entity_poly.entity_id
_entity_poly.type
_entity_poly.pdbx_seq_one_letter_code
_entity_poly.pdbx_strand_id
1 'polypeptide(L)'
;MIYRRRSIVRRQGAFLHGVQPETGLTTAVPRNDGFAELSKLGRQPVSLTEVAPHVPSHEIPRRPLPRWADELGNHRARLSGAWSDRTRYDGTPEPFVDQTSESRGQCGVSSAWLIKQLIEHVDEATLFYCYGHVYRAGTRSALLSAHCWVEVGLAAEPDRYVIDLTGDQIQPLRSHPVLCLPHDEVLEQLGVDYAADRARLAPRDVAQDLVQPRLLVLEANLARGI
;
A
#
# COMPACT_ATOMS: atom_id res chain seq x y z
N MET A 1 -9.52 -33.74 4.60
CA MET A 1 -10.09 -32.91 3.52
C MET A 1 -8.92 -32.32 2.75
N ILE A 2 -8.62 -32.85 1.56
CA ILE A 2 -7.35 -32.66 0.84
C ILE A 2 -7.59 -31.65 -0.30
N TYR A 3 -7.00 -30.46 -0.22
CA TYR A 3 -7.05 -29.50 -1.32
C TYR A 3 -5.85 -29.69 -2.25
N ARG A 4 -6.12 -30.19 -3.46
CA ARG A 4 -5.14 -30.34 -4.56
C ARG A 4 -4.90 -28.99 -5.25
N ARG A 5 -3.61 -28.63 -5.40
CA ARG A 5 -3.12 -27.53 -6.24
C ARG A 5 -3.47 -27.77 -7.72
N ARG A 6 -3.96 -26.73 -8.41
CA ARG A 6 -4.02 -26.70 -9.88
C ARG A 6 -2.87 -25.86 -10.43
N SER A 7 -1.98 -26.52 -11.15
CA SER A 7 -0.90 -25.95 -11.95
C SER A 7 -1.48 -25.43 -13.27
N ILE A 8 -1.22 -24.17 -13.63
CA ILE A 8 -1.54 -23.63 -14.96
C ILE A 8 -0.31 -23.79 -15.85
N VAL A 9 -0.43 -24.64 -16.86
CA VAL A 9 0.53 -24.83 -17.95
C VAL A 9 0.23 -23.81 -19.05
N ARG A 10 1.22 -22.99 -19.43
CA ARG A 10 1.17 -22.16 -20.64
C ARG A 10 1.36 -23.03 -21.88
N ARG A 11 0.44 -22.98 -22.85
CA ARG A 11 0.67 -23.46 -24.22
C ARG A 11 0.94 -22.28 -25.15
N GLN A 12 2.06 -22.35 -25.84
CA GLN A 12 2.35 -21.60 -27.07
C GLN A 12 1.47 -22.11 -28.21
N GLY A 13 0.99 -21.20 -29.05
CA GLY A 13 0.33 -21.51 -30.31
C GLY A 13 0.59 -20.37 -31.29
N ALA A 14 1.43 -20.65 -32.28
CA ALA A 14 1.74 -19.78 -33.40
C ALA A 14 0.53 -19.68 -34.35
N PHE A 15 0.29 -18.49 -34.92
CA PHE A 15 -0.53 -18.32 -36.11
C PHE A 15 0.20 -17.44 -37.12
N LEU A 16 0.30 -17.98 -38.34
CA LEU A 16 0.89 -17.37 -39.52
C LEU A 16 -0.21 -16.76 -40.41
N HIS A 17 0.19 -15.69 -41.10
CA HIS A 17 -0.24 -15.19 -42.41
C HIS A 17 -1.71 -14.79 -42.68
N GLY A 18 -1.85 -13.55 -43.15
CA GLY A 18 -2.94 -13.12 -44.03
C GLY A 18 -3.20 -11.62 -43.96
N VAL A 19 -2.48 -10.80 -44.74
CA VAL A 19 -2.83 -9.38 -44.95
C VAL A 19 -2.65 -9.00 -46.42
N GLN A 20 -3.78 -8.68 -47.06
CA GLN A 20 -4.09 -7.60 -48.03
C GLN A 20 -5.40 -7.99 -48.76
N PRO A 21 -6.27 -7.07 -49.24
CA PRO A 21 -5.92 -5.74 -49.77
C PRO A 21 -6.83 -4.56 -49.34
N GLU A 22 -6.44 -3.41 -49.86
CA GLU A 22 -7.01 -2.07 -49.73
C GLU A 22 -8.46 -1.94 -50.24
N THR A 23 -9.24 -1.13 -49.54
CA THR A 23 -10.37 -0.39 -50.13
C THR A 23 -10.45 0.98 -49.50
N GLY A 24 -10.24 2.01 -50.32
CA GLY A 24 -10.52 3.40 -49.97
C GLY A 24 -12.02 3.66 -49.87
N LEU A 25 -12.40 4.55 -48.97
CA LEU A 25 -13.65 5.30 -49.07
C LEU A 25 -13.51 6.63 -48.33
N THR A 26 -13.47 7.66 -49.17
CA THR A 26 -13.59 9.09 -48.89
C THR A 26 -14.87 9.38 -48.12
N THR A 27 -14.77 10.06 -46.98
CA THR A 27 -15.90 10.78 -46.38
C THR A 27 -15.51 12.24 -46.14
N ALA A 28 -16.20 13.10 -46.87
CA ALA A 28 -16.12 14.54 -46.80
C ALA A 28 -16.55 15.06 -45.42
N VAL A 29 -15.80 16.03 -44.90
CA VAL A 29 -16.13 16.80 -43.70
C VAL A 29 -16.94 18.03 -44.14
N PRO A 30 -18.19 18.21 -43.69
CA PRO A 30 -18.90 19.46 -43.94
C PRO A 30 -18.31 20.60 -43.10
N ARG A 31 -18.07 21.73 -43.77
CA ARG A 31 -17.76 23.04 -43.18
C ARG A 31 -18.92 23.46 -42.29
N ASN A 32 -18.61 23.80 -41.04
CA ASN A 32 -19.55 24.45 -40.13
C ASN A 32 -19.21 25.93 -40.09
N ASP A 33 -19.80 26.69 -41.02
CA ASP A 33 -19.85 28.14 -40.98
C ASP A 33 -21.02 28.54 -40.08
N GLY A 34 -20.73 29.14 -38.93
CA GLY A 34 -21.75 29.80 -38.14
C GLY A 34 -21.43 29.80 -36.66
N PHE A 35 -20.74 30.83 -36.18
CA PHE A 35 -21.00 31.46 -34.88
C PHE A 35 -20.34 32.84 -34.88
N ALA A 36 -21.02 33.79 -35.52
CA ALA A 36 -20.87 35.21 -35.22
C ALA A 36 -21.91 35.57 -34.15
N GLU A 37 -21.54 36.53 -33.29
CA GLU A 37 -22.35 37.22 -32.30
C GLU A 37 -22.83 36.42 -31.07
N LEU A 38 -22.15 36.65 -29.94
CA LEU A 38 -22.77 37.06 -28.67
C LEU A 38 -21.68 37.68 -27.76
N SER A 39 -21.00 38.69 -28.28
CA SER A 39 -20.15 39.58 -27.50
C SER A 39 -21.03 40.71 -26.97
N LYS A 40 -21.56 40.59 -25.73
CA LYS A 40 -22.02 41.69 -24.83
C LYS A 40 -22.91 41.14 -23.71
N LEU A 41 -22.31 40.49 -22.72
CA LEU A 41 -22.85 40.50 -21.35
C LEU A 41 -21.65 40.54 -20.40
N GLY A 42 -21.43 41.71 -19.80
CA GLY A 42 -20.36 41.93 -18.84
C GLY A 42 -20.53 41.01 -17.64
N ARG A 43 -19.68 39.99 -17.54
CA ARG A 43 -19.47 39.26 -16.28
C ARG A 43 -18.44 40.04 -15.47
N GLN A 44 -18.88 40.66 -14.38
CA GLN A 44 -17.96 41.03 -13.32
C GLN A 44 -17.34 39.75 -12.73
N PRO A 45 -16.01 39.70 -12.50
CA PRO A 45 -15.42 38.62 -11.75
C PRO A 45 -15.86 38.75 -10.29
N VAL A 46 -16.74 37.85 -9.86
CA VAL A 46 -17.05 37.69 -8.44
C VAL A 46 -15.82 37.04 -7.82
N SER A 47 -15.07 37.81 -7.03
CA SER A 47 -13.95 37.32 -6.24
C SER A 47 -14.48 36.36 -5.17
N LEU A 48 -14.54 35.07 -5.48
CA LEU A 48 -14.75 34.02 -4.50
C LEU A 48 -13.45 33.82 -3.72
N THR A 49 -13.18 34.73 -2.78
CA THR A 49 -12.30 34.43 -1.65
C THR A 49 -13.13 33.63 -0.65
N GLU A 50 -13.49 32.42 -1.02
CA GLU A 50 -14.12 31.45 -0.12
C GLU A 50 -13.02 30.97 0.83
N VAL A 51 -12.83 31.71 1.92
CA VAL A 51 -12.01 31.30 3.05
C VAL A 51 -12.70 30.07 3.62
N ALA A 52 -12.20 28.89 3.24
CA ALA A 52 -12.67 27.64 3.80
C ALA A 52 -12.66 27.76 5.33
N PRO A 53 -13.77 27.41 6.02
CA PRO A 53 -13.83 27.49 7.47
C PRO A 53 -12.69 26.65 8.03
N HIS A 54 -11.84 27.29 8.84
CA HIS A 54 -10.82 26.61 9.62
C HIS A 54 -11.56 25.66 10.58
N VAL A 55 -11.69 24.40 10.17
CA VAL A 55 -12.25 23.34 10.99
C VAL A 55 -11.34 23.26 12.22
N PRO A 56 -11.86 23.54 13.43
CA PRO A 56 -11.07 23.38 14.64
C PRO A 56 -10.57 21.95 14.66
N SER A 57 -9.24 21.78 14.75
CA SER A 57 -8.62 20.49 15.02
C SER A 57 -9.09 20.06 16.41
N HIS A 58 -10.26 19.43 16.47
CA HIS A 58 -10.67 18.68 17.64
C HIS A 58 -9.62 17.57 17.79
N GLU A 59 -8.73 17.74 18.75
CA GLU A 59 -7.80 16.69 19.18
C GLU A 59 -8.67 15.53 19.67
N ILE A 60 -8.95 14.59 18.77
CA ILE A 60 -9.57 13.32 19.14
C ILE A 60 -8.64 12.70 20.19
N PRO A 61 -9.15 12.31 21.36
CA PRO A 61 -8.32 11.67 22.39
C PRO A 61 -7.64 10.45 21.79
N ARG A 62 -6.33 10.54 21.58
CA ARG A 62 -5.55 9.41 21.07
C ARG A 62 -5.62 8.28 22.08
N ARG A 63 -5.99 7.09 21.63
CA ARG A 63 -5.93 5.91 22.51
C ARG A 63 -4.49 5.69 22.95
N PRO A 64 -4.25 5.34 24.23
CA PRO A 64 -2.90 5.02 24.68
C PRO A 64 -2.37 3.85 23.86
N LEU A 65 -1.14 3.97 23.37
CA LEU A 65 -0.50 2.91 22.63
C LEU A 65 -0.20 1.71 23.56
N PRO A 66 -0.29 0.48 23.04
CA PRO A 66 0.17 -0.69 23.78
C PRO A 66 1.67 -0.60 24.08
N ARG A 67 2.13 -1.19 25.19
CA ARG A 67 3.55 -1.12 25.61
C ARG A 67 4.54 -1.63 24.56
N TRP A 68 4.15 -2.63 23.76
CA TRP A 68 5.00 -3.15 22.69
C TRP A 68 5.25 -2.13 21.56
N ALA A 69 4.45 -1.06 21.47
CA ALA A 69 4.60 -0.03 20.45
C ALA A 69 5.83 0.86 20.69
N ASP A 70 6.30 0.96 21.93
CA ASP A 70 7.44 1.81 22.32
C ASP A 70 8.75 1.39 21.59
N GLU A 71 8.87 0.11 21.22
CA GLU A 71 10.06 -0.44 20.57
C GLU A 71 10.04 -0.36 19.03
N LEU A 72 8.92 0.03 18.41
CA LEU A 72 8.77 -0.01 16.95
C LEU A 72 9.76 0.92 16.23
N GLY A 73 10.09 2.06 16.84
CA GLY A 73 11.12 2.97 16.32
C GLY A 73 12.51 2.31 16.30
N ASN A 74 12.87 1.61 17.38
CA ASN A 74 14.13 0.88 17.47
C ASN A 74 14.17 -0.28 16.47
N HIS A 75 13.05 -0.99 16.30
CA HIS A 75 12.90 -2.02 15.29
C HIS A 75 13.12 -1.48 13.88
N ARG A 76 12.47 -0.37 13.53
CA ARG A 76 12.66 0.31 12.24
C ARG A 76 14.12 0.67 11.99
N ALA A 77 14.81 1.22 12.98
CA ALA A 77 16.22 1.62 12.86
C ALA A 77 17.14 0.41 12.62
N ARG A 78 16.93 -0.70 13.37
CA ARG A 78 17.67 -1.96 13.17
C ARG A 78 17.41 -2.56 11.79
N LEU A 79 16.16 -2.53 11.35
CA LEU A 79 15.77 -3.01 10.03
C LEU A 79 16.43 -2.19 8.92
N SER A 80 16.45 -0.85 9.02
CA SER A 80 17.15 0.01 8.04
C SER A 80 18.59 -0.42 7.80
N GLY A 81 19.36 -0.64 8.87
CA GLY A 81 20.78 -1.03 8.75
C GLY A 81 20.94 -2.40 8.07
N ALA A 82 20.03 -3.33 8.38
CA ALA A 82 20.09 -4.68 7.85
C ALA A 82 19.46 -4.86 6.46
N TRP A 83 18.77 -3.85 5.92
CA TRP A 83 18.19 -3.91 4.58
C TRP A 83 19.25 -3.95 3.49
N SER A 84 18.97 -4.70 2.44
CA SER A 84 19.84 -4.80 1.26
C SER A 84 19.02 -5.09 0.00
N ASP A 85 19.66 -5.06 -1.17
CA ASP A 85 19.00 -5.47 -2.42
C ASP A 85 18.53 -6.93 -2.36
N ARG A 86 19.19 -7.79 -1.57
CA ARG A 86 18.81 -9.20 -1.42
C ARG A 86 17.59 -9.42 -0.53
N THR A 87 17.25 -8.45 0.32
CA THR A 87 16.04 -8.50 1.15
C THR A 87 14.84 -7.86 0.44
N ARG A 88 15.08 -7.13 -0.66
CA ARG A 88 14.06 -6.46 -1.45
C ARG A 88 13.22 -7.44 -2.27
N TYR A 89 11.92 -7.18 -2.34
CA TYR A 89 11.04 -7.75 -3.34
C TYR A 89 11.07 -6.90 -4.62
N ASP A 90 11.64 -7.45 -5.69
CA ASP A 90 11.76 -6.79 -7.00
C ASP A 90 10.49 -6.89 -7.85
N GLY A 91 9.31 -6.79 -7.23
CA GLY A 91 8.03 -6.78 -7.94
C GLY A 91 7.99 -5.77 -9.09
N THR A 92 6.98 -5.87 -9.95
CA THR A 92 6.80 -4.91 -11.05
C THR A 92 6.87 -3.48 -10.51
N PRO A 93 7.73 -2.60 -11.07
CA PRO A 93 7.82 -1.22 -10.61
C PRO A 93 6.46 -0.54 -10.76
N GLU A 94 5.96 0.01 -9.67
CA GLU A 94 4.69 0.74 -9.70
C GLU A 94 4.95 2.25 -9.84
N PRO A 95 4.18 2.95 -10.70
CA PRO A 95 4.44 4.34 -11.06
C PRO A 95 4.24 5.33 -9.91
N PHE A 96 3.56 4.93 -8.83
CA PHE A 96 3.23 5.79 -7.69
C PHE A 96 4.05 5.50 -6.44
N VAL A 97 4.95 4.52 -6.49
CA VAL A 97 5.85 4.18 -5.39
C VAL A 97 7.02 5.13 -5.43
N ASP A 98 7.39 5.66 -4.26
CA ASP A 98 8.62 6.42 -4.14
C ASP A 98 9.81 5.53 -4.46
N GLN A 99 10.35 5.67 -5.67
CA GLN A 99 11.49 4.87 -6.12
C GLN A 99 12.76 5.19 -5.33
N THR A 100 12.76 6.31 -4.58
CA THR A 100 13.87 6.78 -3.77
C THR A 100 13.82 6.35 -2.30
N SER A 101 12.71 5.79 -1.82
CA SER A 101 12.62 5.38 -0.42
C SER A 101 13.54 4.19 -0.15
N GLU A 102 14.34 4.28 0.93
CA GLU A 102 15.21 3.20 1.39
C GLU A 102 14.41 1.94 1.74
N SER A 103 13.15 2.11 2.17
CA SER A 103 12.27 1.01 2.53
C SER A 103 11.70 0.27 1.32
N ARG A 104 11.88 0.77 0.08
CA ARG A 104 11.26 0.19 -1.12
C ARG A 104 11.49 -1.31 -1.23
N GLY A 105 10.36 -2.03 -1.31
CA GLY A 105 10.31 -3.49 -1.44
C GLY A 105 10.73 -4.26 -0.18
N GLN A 106 10.91 -3.59 0.96
CA GLN A 106 11.28 -4.19 2.24
C GLN A 106 10.06 -4.47 3.14
N CYS A 107 8.85 -4.10 2.73
CA CYS A 107 7.63 -4.19 3.56
C CYS A 107 7.32 -5.63 3.98
N GLY A 108 7.44 -6.60 3.05
CA GLY A 108 7.22 -8.02 3.33
C GLY A 108 8.17 -8.57 4.40
N VAL A 109 9.49 -8.43 4.19
CA VAL A 109 10.48 -8.95 5.15
C VAL A 109 10.40 -8.27 6.51
N SER A 110 10.13 -6.96 6.52
CA SER A 110 10.02 -6.18 7.76
C SER A 110 8.80 -6.60 8.56
N SER A 111 7.66 -6.79 7.91
CA SER A 111 6.42 -7.25 8.57
C SER A 111 6.54 -8.70 9.05
N ALA A 112 7.12 -9.59 8.24
CA ALA A 112 7.31 -10.98 8.62
C ALA A 112 8.28 -11.13 9.81
N TRP A 113 9.34 -10.31 9.86
CA TRP A 113 10.23 -10.25 11.02
C TRP A 113 9.52 -9.69 12.26
N LEU A 114 8.72 -8.63 12.10
CA LEU A 114 8.00 -8.00 13.20
C LEU A 114 7.02 -8.96 13.88
N ILE A 115 6.32 -9.81 13.12
CA ILE A 115 5.46 -10.86 13.67
C ILE A 115 6.20 -11.73 14.70
N LYS A 116 7.46 -12.10 14.41
CA LYS A 116 8.28 -12.90 15.33
C LYS A 116 8.64 -12.15 16.61
N GLN A 117 8.76 -10.81 16.56
CA GLN A 117 9.04 -10.00 17.74
C GLN A 117 7.79 -9.81 18.61
N LEU A 118 6.62 -9.66 17.98
CA LEU A 118 5.37 -9.38 18.69
C LEU A 118 4.74 -10.61 19.34
N ILE A 119 5.07 -11.83 18.92
CA ILE A 119 4.46 -13.05 19.46
C ILE A 119 4.70 -13.25 20.97
N GLU A 120 5.75 -12.63 21.52
CA GLU A 120 6.05 -12.67 22.97
C GLU A 120 5.21 -11.66 23.77
N HIS A 121 4.54 -10.73 23.10
CA HIS A 121 3.84 -9.60 23.71
C HIS A 121 2.35 -9.50 23.35
N VAL A 122 1.93 -10.24 22.33
CA VAL A 122 0.59 -10.19 21.74
C VAL A 122 0.04 -11.60 21.62
N ASP A 123 -1.26 -11.77 21.88
CA ASP A 123 -1.94 -13.05 21.63
C ASP A 123 -1.86 -13.40 20.14
N GLU A 124 -1.27 -14.55 19.84
CA GLU A 124 -1.11 -15.09 18.48
C GLU A 124 -2.43 -15.14 17.71
N ALA A 125 -3.57 -15.35 18.41
CA ALA A 125 -4.89 -15.38 17.79
C ALA A 125 -5.35 -14.03 17.22
N THR A 126 -4.71 -12.94 17.63
CA THR A 126 -5.02 -11.56 17.22
C THR A 126 -3.93 -10.93 16.36
N LEU A 127 -2.80 -11.61 16.15
CA LEU A 127 -1.65 -11.09 15.43
C LEU A 127 -1.63 -11.61 13.99
N PHE A 128 -1.58 -10.71 13.00
CA PHE A 128 -1.68 -11.09 11.59
C PHE A 128 -0.63 -10.41 10.71
N TYR A 129 -0.01 -11.18 9.83
CA TYR A 129 0.73 -10.66 8.68
C TYR A 129 -0.26 -10.39 7.55
N CYS A 130 -0.31 -9.16 7.06
CA CYS A 130 -1.23 -8.75 6.03
C CYS A 130 -0.49 -8.47 4.72
N TYR A 131 -1.12 -8.84 3.61
CA TYR A 131 -0.69 -8.53 2.26
C TYR A 131 -1.88 -8.07 1.46
N GLY A 132 -1.77 -6.93 0.78
CA GLY A 132 -2.87 -6.36 0.03
C GLY A 132 -2.57 -5.00 -0.57
N HIS A 133 -3.57 -4.12 -0.50
CA HIS A 133 -3.52 -2.79 -1.09
C HIS A 133 -3.72 -1.71 -0.03
N VAL A 134 -3.15 -0.55 -0.29
CA VAL A 134 -3.38 0.67 0.48
C VAL A 134 -4.12 1.67 -0.41
N TYR A 135 -5.30 2.11 0.01
CA TYR A 135 -6.16 3.02 -0.73
C TYR A 135 -6.23 4.40 -0.07
N ARG A 136 -6.64 5.40 -0.84
CA ARG A 136 -7.12 6.66 -0.27
C ARG A 136 -8.50 6.43 0.34
N ALA A 137 -8.68 6.81 1.60
CA ALA A 137 -9.93 6.61 2.35
C ALA A 137 -11.15 7.17 1.59
N GLY A 138 -12.26 6.45 1.69
CA GLY A 138 -13.51 6.78 1.00
C GLY A 138 -13.46 6.58 -0.52
N THR A 139 -12.36 6.07 -1.08
CA THR A 139 -12.20 5.82 -2.52
C THR A 139 -11.60 4.44 -2.76
N ARG A 140 -11.63 3.98 -4.02
CA ARG A 140 -10.86 2.80 -4.48
C ARG A 140 -9.58 3.18 -5.23
N SER A 141 -9.10 4.40 -5.03
CA SER A 141 -7.85 4.87 -5.63
C SER A 141 -6.67 4.30 -4.84
N ALA A 142 -5.92 3.39 -5.44
CA ALA A 142 -4.76 2.78 -4.82
C ALA A 142 -3.63 3.81 -4.66
N LEU A 143 -3.15 3.97 -3.44
CA LEU A 143 -1.94 4.73 -3.10
C LEU A 143 -0.69 3.85 -3.24
N LEU A 144 -0.82 2.58 -2.88
CA LEU A 144 0.24 1.58 -2.98
C LEU A 144 -0.40 0.22 -3.22
N SER A 145 0.03 -0.49 -4.26
CA SER A 145 -0.39 -1.87 -4.47
C SER A 145 0.66 -2.84 -3.94
N ALA A 146 0.20 -4.04 -3.55
CA ALA A 146 1.06 -5.13 -3.10
C ALA A 146 1.96 -4.73 -1.91
N HIS A 147 1.35 -4.21 -0.86
CA HIS A 147 2.02 -3.83 0.38
C HIS A 147 1.85 -4.89 1.47
N CYS A 148 2.80 -4.95 2.40
CA CYS A 148 2.71 -5.83 3.57
C CYS A 148 2.82 -5.04 4.86
N TRP A 149 2.02 -5.41 5.86
CA TRP A 149 1.98 -4.79 7.20
C TRP A 149 1.60 -5.83 8.25
N VAL A 150 1.55 -5.42 9.51
CA VAL A 150 1.06 -6.25 10.62
C VAL A 150 -0.24 -5.66 11.15
N GLU A 151 -1.20 -6.52 11.50
CA GLU A 151 -2.39 -6.14 12.26
C GLU A 151 -2.41 -6.81 13.63
N VAL A 152 -2.93 -6.10 14.64
CA VAL A 152 -3.28 -6.65 15.95
C VAL A 152 -4.77 -6.39 16.21
N GLY A 153 -5.57 -7.45 16.31
CA GLY A 153 -7.03 -7.41 16.40
C GLY A 153 -7.69 -8.20 15.27
N LEU A 154 -9.01 -8.35 15.29
CA LEU A 154 -9.77 -9.05 14.25
C LEU A 154 -10.09 -8.12 13.07
N ALA A 155 -10.25 -8.68 11.88
CA ALA A 155 -10.51 -7.87 10.67
C ALA A 155 -11.81 -7.05 10.74
N ALA A 156 -12.81 -7.52 11.50
CA ALA A 156 -14.08 -6.83 11.69
C ALA A 156 -14.01 -5.71 12.75
N GLU A 157 -12.92 -5.64 13.50
CA GLU A 157 -12.73 -4.67 14.57
C GLU A 157 -12.14 -3.37 13.98
N PRO A 158 -12.87 -2.23 14.08
CA PRO A 158 -12.37 -0.94 13.60
C PRO A 158 -11.19 -0.43 14.44
N ASP A 159 -11.09 -0.89 15.68
CA ASP A 159 -10.02 -0.56 16.63
C ASP A 159 -8.79 -1.48 16.51
N ARG A 160 -8.77 -2.42 15.55
CA ARG A 160 -7.57 -3.22 15.27
C ARG A 160 -6.41 -2.28 14.92
N TYR A 161 -5.23 -2.55 15.46
CA TYR A 161 -4.04 -1.77 15.16
C TYR A 161 -3.48 -2.15 13.80
N VAL A 162 -3.12 -1.14 13.01
CA VAL A 162 -2.28 -1.25 11.81
C VAL A 162 -0.87 -0.84 12.18
N ILE A 163 0.08 -1.75 11.96
CA ILE A 163 1.51 -1.53 12.24
C ILE A 163 2.30 -1.68 10.93
N ASP A 164 2.96 -0.61 10.52
CA ASP A 164 3.71 -0.56 9.26
C ASP A 164 5.08 0.10 9.49
N LEU A 165 6.14 -0.70 9.44
CA LEU A 165 7.53 -0.23 9.57
C LEU A 165 8.10 0.27 8.24
N THR A 166 7.26 0.43 7.24
CA THR A 166 7.60 0.91 5.90
C THR A 166 6.55 1.90 5.40
N GLY A 167 5.89 2.61 6.33
CA GLY A 167 4.83 3.58 6.01
C GLY A 167 5.32 4.71 5.10
N ASP A 168 6.62 5.00 5.14
CA ASP A 168 7.30 5.95 4.25
C ASP A 168 7.23 5.60 2.76
N GLN A 169 6.84 4.37 2.38
CA GLN A 169 6.55 3.99 0.99
C GLN A 169 5.25 4.61 0.45
N ILE A 170 4.32 4.97 1.34
CA ILE A 170 2.98 5.45 0.99
C ILE A 170 3.04 6.98 0.97
N GLN A 171 2.68 7.61 -0.16
CA GLN A 171 2.93 9.04 -0.35
C GLN A 171 2.34 9.94 0.75
N PRO A 172 1.08 9.77 1.20
CA PRO A 172 0.53 10.53 2.33
C PRO A 172 1.24 10.29 3.66
N LEU A 173 1.98 9.19 3.79
CA LEU A 173 2.65 8.74 5.01
C LEU A 173 4.17 8.89 4.95
N ARG A 174 4.73 9.61 3.97
CA ARG A 174 6.19 9.81 3.85
C ARG A 174 6.86 10.34 5.13
N SER A 175 6.17 11.16 5.92
CA SER A 175 6.66 11.68 7.21
C SER A 175 6.47 10.71 8.39
N HIS A 176 5.91 9.52 8.14
CA HIS A 176 5.58 8.49 9.13
C HIS A 176 6.24 7.16 8.73
N PRO A 177 7.59 7.04 8.88
CA PRO A 177 8.32 5.81 8.53
C PRO A 177 7.90 4.60 9.38
N VAL A 178 7.29 4.86 10.53
CA VAL A 178 6.62 3.88 11.38
C VAL A 178 5.20 4.36 11.61
N LEU A 179 4.22 3.56 11.21
CA LEU A 179 2.82 3.73 11.57
C LEU A 179 2.45 2.69 12.63
N CYS A 180 1.77 3.12 13.67
CA CYS A 180 1.11 2.26 14.64
C CYS A 180 -0.11 2.98 15.19
N LEU A 181 -1.26 2.75 14.58
CA LEU A 181 -2.52 3.38 14.95
C LEU A 181 -3.69 2.39 14.78
N PRO A 182 -4.79 2.57 15.54
CA PRO A 182 -6.06 1.93 15.23
C PRO A 182 -6.51 2.21 13.78
N HIS A 183 -7.11 1.23 13.10
CA HIS A 183 -7.49 1.34 11.69
C HIS A 183 -8.47 2.49 11.43
N ASP A 184 -9.45 2.70 12.32
CA ASP A 184 -10.35 3.85 12.29
C ASP A 184 -9.60 5.20 12.34
N GLU A 185 -8.61 5.33 13.22
CA GLU A 185 -7.76 6.53 13.28
C GLU A 185 -6.91 6.72 12.01
N VAL A 186 -6.40 5.64 11.40
CA VAL A 186 -5.68 5.71 10.11
C VAL A 186 -6.61 6.23 9.00
N LEU A 187 -7.86 5.75 8.97
CA LEU A 187 -8.86 6.20 8.01
C LEU A 187 -9.21 7.68 8.20
N GLU A 188 -9.52 8.09 9.42
CA GLU A 188 -10.04 9.42 9.72
C GLU A 188 -8.96 10.50 9.72
N GLN A 189 -7.79 10.22 10.30
CA GLN A 189 -6.74 11.23 10.49
C GLN A 189 -5.78 11.31 9.30
N LEU A 190 -5.50 10.18 8.66
CA LEU A 190 -4.50 10.09 7.59
C LEU A 190 -5.13 9.97 6.20
N GLY A 191 -6.43 9.65 6.12
CA GLY A 191 -7.11 9.45 4.84
C GLY A 191 -6.59 8.23 4.09
N VAL A 192 -6.13 7.20 4.81
CA VAL A 192 -5.52 5.99 4.26
C VAL A 192 -6.32 4.77 4.71
N ASP A 193 -6.54 3.81 3.81
CA ASP A 193 -7.22 2.55 4.10
C ASP A 193 -6.31 1.36 3.76
N TYR A 194 -5.97 0.56 4.77
CA TYR A 194 -5.22 -0.69 4.63
C TYR A 194 -6.19 -1.87 4.43
N ALA A 195 -6.14 -2.50 3.25
CA ALA A 195 -7.04 -3.57 2.87
C ALA A 195 -6.27 -4.88 2.57
N ALA A 196 -6.32 -5.84 3.49
CA ALA A 196 -5.67 -7.15 3.40
C ALA A 196 -6.41 -8.13 2.46
N ASP A 197 -6.71 -7.69 1.25
CA ASP A 197 -7.54 -8.41 0.27
C ASP A 197 -6.82 -9.58 -0.44
N ARG A 198 -5.49 -9.68 -0.32
CA ARG A 198 -4.70 -10.79 -0.89
C ARG A 198 -4.39 -11.87 0.13
N ALA A 199 -3.94 -11.49 1.32
CA ALA A 199 -3.72 -12.42 2.41
C ALA A 199 -3.77 -11.74 3.77
N ARG A 200 -4.26 -12.49 4.76
CA ARG A 200 -4.22 -12.16 6.19
C ARG A 200 -3.86 -13.44 6.93
N LEU A 201 -2.58 -13.58 7.24
CA LEU A 201 -1.97 -14.83 7.69
C LEU A 201 -1.69 -14.79 9.19
N ALA A 202 -2.01 -15.88 9.90
CA ALA A 202 -1.57 -16.07 11.27
C ALA A 202 -0.05 -16.33 11.30
N PRO A 203 0.64 -16.13 12.43
CA PRO A 203 2.11 -16.24 12.53
C PRO A 203 2.65 -17.58 12.03
N ARG A 204 2.00 -18.69 12.39
CA ARG A 204 2.34 -20.04 11.89
C ARG A 204 2.27 -20.19 10.37
N ASP A 205 1.40 -19.43 9.70
CA ASP A 205 1.18 -19.54 8.25
C ASP A 205 2.21 -18.69 7.47
N VAL A 206 2.77 -17.65 8.10
CA VAL A 206 3.86 -16.84 7.54
C VAL A 206 5.07 -17.71 7.21
N ALA A 207 5.33 -18.77 7.98
CA ALA A 207 6.42 -19.72 7.74
C ALA A 207 6.37 -20.42 6.37
N GLN A 208 5.22 -20.38 5.69
CA GLN A 208 5.03 -20.97 4.36
C GLN A 208 4.95 -19.92 3.25
N ASP A 209 5.05 -18.63 3.60
CA ASP A 209 4.95 -17.52 2.66
C ASP A 209 6.22 -17.36 1.79
N LEU A 210 6.07 -16.76 0.62
CA LEU A 210 7.17 -16.52 -0.34
C LEU A 210 8.19 -15.48 0.17
N VAL A 211 7.90 -14.79 1.28
CA VAL A 211 8.82 -13.88 1.96
C VAL A 211 10.02 -14.60 2.60
N GLN A 212 9.87 -15.90 2.94
CA GLN A 212 10.83 -16.63 3.77
C GLN A 212 12.29 -16.58 3.29
N PRO A 213 12.62 -16.78 1.99
CA PRO A 213 14.00 -16.71 1.54
C PRO A 213 14.67 -15.35 1.80
N ARG A 214 13.91 -14.26 1.69
CA ARG A 214 14.41 -12.90 1.95
C ARG A 214 14.45 -12.58 3.44
N LEU A 215 13.50 -13.10 4.21
CA LEU A 215 13.50 -12.99 5.67
C LEU A 215 14.76 -13.63 6.27
N LEU A 216 15.18 -14.80 5.78
CA LEU A 216 16.43 -15.43 6.22
C LEU A 216 17.66 -14.57 5.94
N VAL A 217 17.69 -13.83 4.82
CA VAL A 217 18.78 -12.88 4.53
C VAL A 217 18.75 -11.70 5.50
N LEU A 218 17.57 -11.14 5.76
CA LEU A 218 17.40 -10.05 6.72
C LEU A 218 17.87 -10.45 8.12
N GLU A 219 17.47 -11.64 8.59
CA GLU A 219 17.88 -12.17 9.89
C GLU A 219 19.39 -12.38 9.98
N ALA A 220 20.01 -12.87 8.90
CA ALA A 220 21.46 -13.01 8.83
C ALA A 220 22.20 -11.65 8.85
N ASN A 221 21.63 -10.61 8.22
CA ASN A 221 22.19 -9.26 8.27
C ASN A 221 22.07 -8.67 9.68
N LEU A 222 20.90 -8.78 10.31
CA LEU A 222 20.67 -8.34 11.69
C LEU A 222 21.62 -9.01 12.69
N ALA A 223 21.87 -10.32 12.54
CA ALA A 223 22.78 -11.06 13.42
C ALA A 223 24.24 -10.63 13.30
N ARG A 224 24.63 -10.02 12.16
CA ARG A 224 25.99 -9.53 11.93
C ARG A 224 26.20 -8.07 12.36
N GLY A 225 25.13 -7.33 12.64
CA GLY A 225 25.18 -5.91 12.98
C GLY A 225 25.73 -5.04 11.84
N ILE A 226 25.45 -5.43 10.59
CA ILE A 226 25.78 -4.64 9.38
C ILE A 226 24.71 -3.57 9.20
#